data_AF-A0A521G1F1-F1
#
_entry.id   AF-A0A521G1F1-F1
#
_cell.length_a   1.000
_cell.length_b   1.000
_cell.length_c   1.000
_cell.angle_alpha   90.00
_cell.angle_beta   90.00
_cell.angle_gamma   90.00
#
_symmetry.space_group_name_H-M   'P 1'
#
loop_
_entity.id
_entity.type
_entity.pdbx_description
1 polymer ?
#
loop_
_entity_poly.entity_id
_entity_poly.type
_entity_poly.pdbx_seq_one_letter_code
_entity_poly.pdbx_strand_id
1 'polypeptide(L)'
;MKANALRKPLINTAVVLVFFIVLLSISIANPATTALGSFGLIILAGLRALQLFVGLSIALIFCLAFLFAIFFGAVALANPDTAARMYGEFRQTLAAWLGEIIPACKKKTQQHVNLEPMRQELKQELQADLAAIQTQLHATRELLGGKIEQLSHRIDVLETMTTQMANTGEVEALSKEVKGAVASLAGIEGAVNSMKVCVEQTAQQILQMSPEKVLGDVPERLRTLEQHQPKVIDITPLEKDIAVMQQELASVREKADKVLLAAAPETVLVQEPVLVVAEPEQVAAQQVEVQTGSAEEEHRILSYFDNHADKQRFIELADAALEKGLNHKQVIDYLVRGLGQQKGKIISSHPSLIKDYIKSCRRND
;
A
#
# COMPACT_ATOMS: atom_id res chain seq x y z
N MET A 1 6.46 10.31 2.28
CA MET A 1 5.89 11.26 3.26
C MET A 1 6.54 11.03 4.63
N LYS A 2 7.03 12.08 5.30
CA LYS A 2 7.77 11.97 6.57
C LYS A 2 6.82 11.66 7.72
N ALA A 3 6.81 10.41 8.20
CA ALA A 3 5.96 9.94 9.30
C ALA A 3 6.20 10.62 10.67
N ASN A 4 7.17 11.54 10.76
CA ASN A 4 7.57 12.20 12.01
C ASN A 4 7.00 13.62 12.20
N ALA A 5 6.24 14.16 11.24
CA ALA A 5 5.75 15.54 11.32
C ALA A 5 4.67 15.77 12.40
N LEU A 6 3.93 14.74 12.80
CA LEU A 6 2.85 14.84 13.80
C LEU A 6 3.27 14.48 15.23
N ARG A 7 4.41 13.79 15.42
CA ARG A 7 4.87 13.40 16.77
C ARG A 7 5.37 14.61 17.57
N LYS A 8 6.04 15.55 16.90
CA LYS A 8 6.58 16.77 17.53
C LYS A 8 5.50 17.67 18.16
N PRO A 9 4.40 18.04 17.46
CA PRO A 9 3.36 18.85 18.07
C PRO A 9 2.64 18.10 19.20
N LEU A 10 2.42 16.78 19.07
CA LEU A 10 1.74 15.99 20.10
C LEU A 10 2.53 15.95 21.42
N ILE A 11 3.84 15.75 21.35
CA ILE A 11 4.72 15.74 22.53
C ILE A 11 4.75 17.13 23.17
N ASN A 12 4.85 18.20 22.37
CA ASN A 12 4.82 19.57 22.89
C ASN A 12 3.50 19.90 23.59
N THR A 13 2.36 19.46 23.06
CA THR A 13 1.06 19.67 23.72
C THR A 13 0.94 18.89 25.02
N ALA A 14 1.48 17.66 25.09
CA ALA A 14 1.47 16.88 26.32
C ALA A 14 2.34 17.51 27.42
N VAL A 15 3.51 18.06 27.05
CA VAL A 15 4.40 18.77 27.99
C VAL A 15 3.74 20.04 28.54
N VAL A 16 3.08 20.83 27.68
CA VAL A 16 2.36 22.04 28.10
C VAL A 16 1.19 21.68 29.03
N LEU A 17 0.47 20.59 28.73
CA LEU A 17 -0.63 20.12 29.58
C LEU A 17 -0.14 19.71 30.97
N VAL A 18 0.95 18.92 31.04
CA VAL A 18 1.54 18.51 32.33
C VAL A 18 2.00 19.74 33.12
N PHE A 19 2.64 20.71 32.46
CA PHE A 19 3.06 21.95 33.10
C PHE A 19 1.86 22.74 33.67
N PHE A 20 0.75 22.80 32.93
CA PHE A 20 -0.48 23.48 33.36
C PHE A 20 -1.16 22.77 34.54
N ILE A 21 -1.18 21.44 34.55
CA ILE A 21 -1.73 20.64 35.66
C ILE A 21 -0.89 20.81 36.93
N VAL A 22 0.43 20.91 36.80
CA VAL A 22 1.34 21.21 37.92
C VAL A 22 1.08 22.61 38.48
N LEU A 23 0.95 23.62 37.62
CA LEU A 23 0.59 24.98 38.04
C LEU A 23 -0.76 25.04 38.76
N LEU A 24 -1.79 24.38 38.22
CA LEU A 24 -3.10 24.29 38.85
C LEU A 24 -3.04 23.60 40.22
N SER A 25 -2.27 22.51 40.32
CA SER A 25 -2.09 21.79 41.58
C SER A 25 -1.39 22.65 42.64
N ILE A 26 -0.45 23.51 42.24
CA ILE A 26 0.20 24.49 43.13
C ILE A 26 -0.79 25.60 43.54
N SER A 27 -1.66 26.06 42.64
CA SER A 27 -2.65 27.10 42.92
C SER A 27 -3.77 26.66 43.87
N ILE A 28 -4.22 25.40 43.81
CA ILE A 28 -5.32 24.90 44.65
C ILE A 28 -4.86 24.58 46.08
N ALA A 29 -3.58 24.26 46.28
CA ALA A 29 -3.06 23.72 47.54
C ALA A 29 -2.78 24.75 48.65
N ASN A 30 -2.94 26.06 48.43
CA ASN A 30 -2.59 27.08 49.43
C ASN A 30 -3.70 28.13 49.67
N PRO A 31 -4.64 27.87 50.61
CA PRO A 31 -5.66 28.87 50.96
C PRO A 31 -5.20 29.95 51.96
N ALA A 32 -4.02 29.88 52.58
CA ALA A 32 -3.53 30.94 53.46
C ALA A 32 -2.03 30.81 53.73
N THR A 33 -1.24 31.84 53.45
CA THR A 33 -0.17 32.37 54.34
C THR A 33 0.70 33.44 53.67
N THR A 34 1.06 34.41 54.50
CA THR A 34 1.92 35.59 54.40
C THR A 34 3.01 35.58 53.30
N ALA A 35 3.11 36.69 52.57
CA ALA A 35 3.89 36.85 51.32
C ALA A 35 5.40 36.53 51.38
N LEU A 36 6.03 36.52 52.56
CA LEU A 36 7.45 36.15 52.74
C LEU A 36 7.68 34.65 53.00
N GLY A 37 6.66 33.91 53.46
CA GLY A 37 6.70 32.44 53.56
C GLY A 37 6.29 31.72 52.25
N SER A 38 5.62 32.45 51.36
CA SER A 38 5.07 31.94 50.10
C SER A 38 6.13 31.40 49.14
N PHE A 39 7.29 32.06 49.02
CA PHE A 39 8.34 31.63 48.08
C PHE A 39 9.00 30.31 48.50
N GLY A 40 9.23 30.12 49.80
CA GLY A 40 9.77 28.87 50.34
C GLY A 40 8.81 27.69 50.18
N LEU A 41 7.50 27.92 50.37
CA LEU A 41 6.48 26.89 50.16
C LEU A 41 6.33 26.48 48.70
N ILE A 42 6.50 27.40 47.75
CA ILE A 42 6.47 27.08 46.31
C ILE A 42 7.65 26.18 45.92
N ILE A 43 8.87 26.47 46.41
CA ILE A 43 10.04 25.63 46.15
C ILE A 43 9.87 24.25 46.80
N LEU A 44 9.40 24.18 48.05
CA LEU A 44 9.17 22.91 48.75
C LEU A 44 8.06 22.08 48.08
N ALA A 45 6.99 22.72 47.61
CA ALA A 45 5.94 22.08 46.84
C ALA A 45 6.46 21.56 45.50
N GLY A 46 7.29 22.32 44.79
CA GLY A 46 7.96 21.90 43.57
C GLY A 46 8.86 20.68 43.77
N LEU A 47 9.69 20.68 44.84
CA LEU A 47 10.54 19.55 45.18
C LEU A 47 9.73 18.30 45.57
N ARG A 48 8.62 18.47 46.29
CA ARG A 48 7.73 17.37 46.65
C ARG A 48 7.00 16.80 45.44
N ALA A 49 6.57 17.65 44.50
CA ALA A 49 6.00 17.23 43.23
C ALA A 49 7.02 16.47 42.36
N LEU A 50 8.27 16.96 42.32
CA LEU A 50 9.37 16.28 41.64
C LEU A 50 9.65 14.90 42.25
N GLN A 51 9.71 14.81 43.58
CA GLN A 51 9.88 13.54 44.29
C GLN A 51 8.74 12.56 43.98
N LEU A 52 7.48 13.04 43.97
CA LEU A 52 6.32 12.23 43.63
C LEU A 52 6.39 11.75 42.17
N PHE A 53 6.83 12.61 41.25
CA PHE A 53 7.01 12.26 39.84
C PHE A 53 8.10 11.19 39.65
N VAL A 54 9.23 11.31 40.35
CA VAL A 54 10.30 10.30 40.33
C VAL A 54 9.79 8.98 40.93
N GLY A 55 9.08 9.03 42.05
CA GLY A 55 8.48 7.85 42.67
C GLY A 55 7.48 7.14 41.74
N LEU A 56 6.59 7.90 41.09
CA LEU A 56 5.62 7.39 40.13
C LEU A 56 6.33 6.77 38.91
N SER A 57 7.39 7.40 38.42
CA SER A 57 8.18 6.89 37.29
C SER A 57 8.84 5.56 37.62
N ILE A 58 9.46 5.44 38.80
CA ILE A 58 10.08 4.17 39.26
C ILE A 58 9.02 3.09 39.46
N ALA A 59 7.89 3.41 40.09
CA ALA A 59 6.78 2.48 40.29
C ALA A 59 6.22 1.97 38.95
N LEU A 60 6.10 2.85 37.96
CA LEU A 60 5.63 2.50 36.62
C LEU A 60 6.61 1.59 35.87
N ILE A 61 7.92 1.84 35.98
CA ILE A 61 8.95 0.95 35.43
C ILE A 61 8.87 -0.44 36.08
N PHE A 62 8.71 -0.50 37.40
CA PHE A 62 8.58 -1.77 38.11
C PHE A 62 7.30 -2.54 37.72
N CYS A 63 6.18 -1.83 37.57
CA CYS A 63 4.92 -2.39 37.11
C CYS A 63 5.05 -2.99 35.69
N LEU A 64 5.67 -2.26 34.76
CA LEU A 64 5.93 -2.75 33.40
C LEU A 64 6.85 -3.99 33.42
N ALA A 65 7.93 -3.96 34.20
CA ALA A 65 8.84 -5.09 34.34
C ALA A 65 8.10 -6.35 34.84
N PHE A 66 7.18 -6.19 35.80
CA PHE A 66 6.36 -7.29 36.31
C PHE A 66 5.40 -7.84 35.25
N LEU A 67 4.73 -6.97 34.47
CA LEU A 67 3.85 -7.40 33.38
C LEU A 67 4.62 -8.14 32.28
N PHE A 68 5.80 -7.65 31.91
CA PHE A 68 6.65 -8.35 30.94
C PHE A 68 7.11 -9.71 31.47
N ALA A 69 7.48 -9.81 32.75
CA ALA A 69 7.86 -11.08 33.35
C ALA A 69 6.71 -12.12 33.29
N ILE A 70 5.48 -11.70 33.61
CA ILE A 70 4.31 -12.58 33.50
C ILE A 70 4.06 -12.98 32.05
N PHE A 71 4.10 -12.02 31.12
CA PHE A 71 3.89 -12.28 29.70
C PHE A 71 4.92 -13.28 29.14
N PHE A 72 6.22 -13.04 29.36
CA PHE A 72 7.27 -13.95 28.91
C PHE A 72 7.20 -15.30 29.62
N GLY A 73 6.82 -15.34 30.90
CA GLY A 73 6.57 -16.59 31.63
C GLY A 73 5.45 -17.42 30.99
N ALA A 74 4.34 -16.77 30.63
CA ALA A 74 3.21 -17.44 29.96
C ALA A 74 3.59 -17.96 28.56
N VAL A 75 4.33 -17.16 27.77
CA VAL A 75 4.79 -17.58 26.44
C VAL A 75 5.83 -18.70 26.55
N ALA A 76 6.74 -18.63 27.51
CA ALA A 76 7.76 -19.67 27.71
C ALA A 76 7.14 -21.02 28.11
N LEU A 77 6.00 -21.00 28.82
CA LEU A 77 5.26 -22.21 29.18
C LEU A 77 4.58 -22.86 27.97
N ALA A 78 4.18 -22.06 26.97
CA ALA A 78 3.55 -22.55 25.74
C ALA A 78 4.58 -22.95 24.66
N ASN A 79 5.62 -22.13 24.45
CA ASN A 79 6.70 -22.36 23.50
C ASN A 79 7.99 -21.62 23.94
N PRO A 80 8.98 -22.32 24.51
CA PRO A 80 10.20 -21.70 25.03
C PRO A 80 11.04 -21.01 23.95
N ASP A 81 11.08 -21.56 22.73
CA ASP A 81 11.85 -20.98 21.62
C ASP A 81 11.28 -19.63 21.16
N THR A 82 9.95 -19.53 21.09
CA THR A 82 9.26 -18.27 20.76
C THR A 82 9.49 -17.22 21.83
N ALA A 83 9.46 -17.60 23.11
CA ALA A 83 9.74 -16.70 24.22
C ALA A 83 11.18 -16.16 24.16
N ALA A 84 12.16 -17.02 23.87
CA ALA A 84 13.56 -16.63 23.74
C ALA A 84 13.77 -15.64 22.59
N ARG A 85 13.14 -15.87 21.43
CA ARG A 85 13.19 -14.94 20.28
C ARG A 85 12.55 -13.59 20.61
N MET A 86 11.33 -13.59 21.15
CA MET A 86 10.63 -12.35 21.52
C MET A 86 11.37 -11.55 22.60
N TYR A 87 11.97 -12.22 23.59
CA TYR A 87 12.79 -11.57 24.60
C TYR A 87 14.07 -10.98 24.00
N GLY A 88 14.70 -11.68 23.04
CA GLY A 88 15.85 -11.19 22.30
C GLY A 88 15.55 -9.88 21.56
N GLU A 89 14.46 -9.83 20.80
CA GLU A 89 14.01 -8.63 20.09
C GLU A 89 13.63 -7.48 21.05
N PHE A 90 12.92 -7.81 22.14
CA PHE A 90 12.57 -6.83 23.17
C PHE A 90 13.82 -6.23 23.80
N ARG A 91 14.82 -7.05 24.16
CA ARG A 91 16.09 -6.59 24.73
C ARG A 91 16.85 -5.70 23.76
N GLN A 92 16.88 -6.03 22.47
CA GLN A 92 17.53 -5.19 21.45
C GLN A 92 16.82 -3.84 21.29
N THR A 93 15.49 -3.85 21.24
CA THR A 93 14.68 -2.62 21.14
C THR A 93 14.85 -1.75 22.38
N LEU A 94 14.85 -2.37 23.56
CA LEU A 94 15.07 -1.68 24.83
C LEU A 94 16.48 -1.10 24.90
N ALA A 95 17.50 -1.85 24.48
CA ALA A 95 18.88 -1.36 24.42
C ALA A 95 19.05 -0.19 23.43
N ALA A 96 18.38 -0.22 22.27
CA ALA A 96 18.39 0.89 21.32
C ALA A 96 17.73 2.14 21.92
N TRP A 97 16.56 1.98 22.56
CA TRP A 97 15.83 3.08 23.17
C TRP A 97 16.55 3.68 24.38
N LEU A 98 17.12 2.84 25.26
CA LEU A 98 17.98 3.30 26.36
C LEU A 98 19.28 3.92 25.85
N GLY A 99 19.82 3.45 24.73
CA GLY A 99 20.98 4.03 24.07
C GLY A 99 20.74 5.49 23.64
N GLU A 100 19.54 5.80 23.16
CA GLU A 100 19.13 7.16 22.78
C GLU A 100 18.87 8.08 23.99
N ILE A 101 18.55 7.53 25.17
CA ILE A 101 18.29 8.31 26.40
C ILE A 101 19.57 8.49 27.23
N ILE A 102 20.57 7.61 27.06
CA ILE A 102 21.87 7.67 27.76
C ILE A 102 23.03 8.18 26.84
N PRO A 103 22.87 9.11 25.87
CA PRO A 103 24.03 9.67 25.16
C PRO A 103 24.84 10.61 26.06
N ALA A 104 24.32 11.00 27.23
CA ALA A 104 25.00 11.91 28.16
C ALA A 104 26.02 11.25 29.11
N CYS A 105 25.99 9.92 29.30
CA CYS A 105 26.82 9.26 30.32
C CYS A 105 27.87 8.27 29.81
N LYS A 106 27.99 8.01 28.50
CA LYS A 106 29.01 7.07 27.98
C LYS A 106 29.89 7.71 26.92
N LYS A 107 30.96 8.38 27.37
CA LYS A 107 32.15 8.59 26.54
C LYS A 107 32.84 7.23 26.31
N LYS A 108 33.08 6.94 25.01
CA LYS A 108 34.07 6.00 24.45
C LYS A 108 34.15 4.61 25.06
N THR A 109 33.43 3.66 24.48
CA THR A 109 33.99 2.37 24.04
C THR A 109 33.10 1.86 22.92
N GLN A 110 33.39 2.32 21.70
CA GLN A 110 32.75 1.86 20.48
C GLN A 110 33.80 1.00 19.78
N GLN A 111 33.76 -0.30 20.03
CA GLN A 111 34.53 -1.27 19.27
C GLN A 111 33.75 -1.50 17.97
N HIS A 112 34.23 -0.87 16.91
CA HIS A 112 33.62 -0.88 15.59
C HIS A 112 33.89 -2.26 14.94
N VAL A 113 32.98 -3.22 15.13
CA VAL A 113 32.96 -4.40 14.27
C VAL A 113 32.39 -3.93 12.93
N ASN A 114 33.22 -3.92 11.91
CA ASN A 114 32.88 -3.42 10.59
C ASN A 114 31.96 -4.41 9.86
N LEU A 115 30.67 -4.39 10.19
CA LEU A 115 29.60 -5.21 9.59
C LEU A 115 28.97 -4.58 8.32
N GLU A 116 29.44 -3.39 7.93
CA GLU A 116 28.94 -2.67 6.74
C GLU A 116 29.05 -3.47 5.42
N PRO A 117 30.15 -4.17 5.09
CA PRO A 117 30.25 -4.82 3.79
C PRO A 117 29.27 -5.99 3.63
N MET A 118 29.12 -6.84 4.66
CA MET A 118 28.15 -7.96 4.63
C MET A 118 26.70 -7.46 4.59
N ARG A 119 26.42 -6.30 5.20
CA ARG A 119 25.09 -5.68 5.15
C ARG A 119 24.75 -5.14 3.76
N GLN A 120 25.75 -4.67 3.01
CA GLN A 120 25.54 -4.17 1.64
C GLN A 120 25.27 -5.32 0.67
N GLU A 121 26.03 -6.41 0.78
CA GLU A 121 25.84 -7.60 -0.06
C GLU A 121 24.48 -8.26 0.17
N LEU A 122 24.10 -8.48 1.44
CA LEU A 122 22.78 -9.02 1.78
C LEU A 122 21.63 -8.13 1.29
N LYS A 123 21.79 -6.80 1.36
CA LYS A 123 20.78 -5.87 0.82
C LYS A 123 20.66 -5.98 -0.68
N GLN A 124 21.77 -6.18 -1.38
CA GLN A 124 21.80 -6.23 -2.84
C GLN A 124 21.15 -7.51 -3.35
N GLU A 125 21.40 -8.65 -2.70
CA GLU A 125 20.74 -9.92 -2.97
C GLU A 125 19.23 -9.85 -2.68
N LEU A 126 18.85 -9.32 -1.51
CA LEU A 126 17.42 -9.17 -1.15
C LEU A 126 16.69 -8.20 -2.08
N GLN A 127 17.39 -7.18 -2.59
CA GLN A 127 16.83 -6.23 -3.54
C GLN A 127 16.67 -6.83 -4.94
N ALA A 128 17.58 -7.71 -5.36
CA ALA A 128 17.46 -8.47 -6.60
C ALA A 128 16.25 -9.44 -6.53
N ASP A 129 16.09 -10.16 -5.43
CA ASP A 129 14.96 -11.06 -5.21
C ASP A 129 13.63 -10.30 -5.16
N LEU A 130 13.58 -9.15 -4.48
CA LEU A 130 12.40 -8.29 -4.47
C LEU A 130 12.03 -7.79 -5.88
N ALA A 131 13.02 -7.45 -6.71
CA ALA A 131 12.77 -7.03 -8.09
C ALA A 131 12.24 -8.18 -8.95
N ALA A 132 12.76 -9.40 -8.77
CA ALA A 132 12.28 -10.61 -9.45
C ALA A 132 10.82 -10.92 -9.06
N ILE A 133 10.48 -10.85 -7.77
CA ILE A 133 9.10 -11.06 -7.30
C ILE A 133 8.17 -9.97 -7.84
N GLN A 134 8.63 -8.71 -7.84
CA GLN A 134 7.81 -7.60 -8.33
C GLN A 134 7.52 -7.71 -9.83
N THR A 135 8.48 -8.17 -10.64
CA THR A 135 8.27 -8.41 -12.08
C THR A 135 7.32 -9.59 -12.31
N GLN A 136 7.43 -10.68 -11.56
CA GLN A 136 6.49 -11.80 -11.64
C GLN A 136 5.07 -11.41 -11.22
N LEU A 137 4.92 -10.56 -10.20
CA LEU A 137 3.63 -10.02 -9.77
C LEU A 137 3.00 -9.13 -10.86
N HIS A 138 3.81 -8.29 -11.50
CA HIS A 138 3.34 -7.45 -12.62
C HIS A 138 2.89 -8.29 -13.82
N ALA A 139 3.68 -9.29 -14.22
CA ALA A 139 3.29 -10.21 -15.30
C ALA A 139 1.99 -10.95 -14.98
N THR A 140 1.82 -11.39 -13.73
CA THR A 140 0.59 -12.03 -13.27
C THR A 140 -0.59 -11.06 -13.32
N ARG A 141 -0.38 -9.79 -12.95
CA ARG A 141 -1.42 -8.75 -12.98
C ARG A 141 -1.85 -8.41 -14.41
N GLU A 142 -0.93 -8.32 -15.36
CA GLU A 142 -1.28 -8.11 -16.78
C GLU A 142 -2.02 -9.31 -17.36
N LEU A 143 -1.60 -10.54 -17.04
CA LEU A 143 -2.29 -11.75 -17.47
C LEU A 143 -3.72 -11.82 -16.93
N LEU A 144 -3.93 -11.44 -15.66
CA LEU A 144 -5.27 -11.35 -15.09
C LEU A 144 -6.09 -10.22 -15.74
N GLY A 145 -5.47 -9.08 -16.02
CA GLY A 145 -6.11 -7.96 -16.73
C GLY A 145 -6.63 -8.39 -18.09
N GLY A 146 -5.78 -9.03 -18.91
CA GLY A 146 -6.16 -9.53 -20.23
C GLY A 146 -7.27 -10.59 -20.17
N LYS A 147 -7.24 -11.48 -19.16
CA LYS A 147 -8.33 -12.46 -18.96
C LYS A 147 -9.65 -11.80 -18.54
N ILE A 148 -9.61 -10.74 -17.74
CA ILE A 148 -10.81 -9.98 -17.34
C ILE A 148 -11.39 -9.25 -18.55
N GLU A 149 -10.56 -8.60 -19.37
CA GLU A 149 -11.00 -7.96 -20.61
C GLU A 149 -11.61 -8.98 -21.58
N GLN A 150 -10.98 -10.14 -21.74
CA GLN A 150 -11.52 -11.24 -22.54
C GLN A 150 -12.87 -11.72 -22.03
N LEU A 151 -13.04 -11.87 -20.70
CA LEU A 151 -14.33 -12.23 -20.11
C LEU A 151 -15.38 -11.14 -20.31
N SER A 152 -15.00 -9.87 -20.15
CA SER A 152 -15.89 -8.73 -20.37
C SER A 152 -16.40 -8.70 -21.81
N HIS A 153 -15.52 -8.86 -22.79
CA HIS A 153 -15.90 -8.93 -24.20
C HIS A 153 -16.86 -10.10 -24.47
N ARG A 154 -16.63 -11.26 -23.85
CA ARG A 154 -17.54 -12.42 -24.01
C ARG A 154 -18.90 -12.19 -23.36
N ILE A 155 -18.96 -11.44 -22.28
CA ILE A 155 -20.22 -11.03 -21.65
C ILE A 155 -20.97 -10.08 -22.59
N ASP A 156 -20.31 -9.08 -23.18
CA ASP A 156 -20.93 -8.16 -24.15
C ASP A 156 -21.45 -8.90 -25.39
N VAL A 157 -20.68 -9.88 -25.90
CA VAL A 157 -21.15 -10.74 -27.01
C VAL A 157 -22.36 -11.57 -26.60
N LEU A 158 -22.37 -12.14 -25.40
CA LEU A 158 -23.53 -12.88 -24.89
C LEU A 158 -24.74 -11.97 -24.67
N GLU A 159 -24.54 -10.74 -24.20
CA GLU A 159 -25.62 -9.77 -23.98
C GLU A 159 -26.22 -9.31 -25.31
N THR A 160 -25.39 -8.89 -26.26
CA THR A 160 -25.84 -8.52 -27.61
C THR A 160 -26.55 -9.67 -28.31
N MET A 161 -26.01 -10.88 -28.24
CA MET A 161 -26.66 -12.06 -28.80
C MET A 161 -27.97 -12.42 -28.12
N THR A 162 -28.04 -12.30 -26.78
CA THR A 162 -29.28 -12.52 -26.03
C THR A 162 -30.35 -11.52 -26.45
N THR A 163 -29.99 -10.24 -26.65
CA THR A 163 -30.93 -9.23 -27.15
C THR A 163 -31.38 -9.48 -28.59
N GLN A 164 -30.48 -9.96 -29.44
CA GLN A 164 -30.79 -10.28 -30.84
C GLN A 164 -31.70 -11.52 -30.95
N MET A 165 -31.49 -12.52 -30.11
CA MET A 165 -32.24 -13.78 -30.13
C MET A 165 -33.55 -13.75 -29.35
N ALA A 166 -33.70 -12.87 -28.36
CA ALA A 166 -34.99 -12.58 -27.75
C ALA A 166 -36.03 -12.11 -28.78
N ASN A 167 -35.58 -11.55 -29.91
CA ASN A 167 -36.43 -11.16 -31.03
C ASN A 167 -36.68 -12.29 -32.06
N THR A 168 -35.90 -13.38 -32.08
CA THR A 168 -36.01 -14.44 -33.12
C THR A 168 -36.54 -15.80 -32.63
N GLY A 169 -36.67 -16.03 -31.32
CA GLY A 169 -37.28 -17.26 -30.78
C GLY A 169 -36.40 -18.52 -30.84
N GLU A 170 -35.11 -18.39 -31.14
CA GLU A 170 -34.16 -19.51 -31.33
C GLU A 170 -33.50 -19.97 -30.02
N VAL A 171 -34.30 -20.50 -29.08
CA VAL A 171 -33.83 -20.93 -27.74
C VAL A 171 -32.82 -22.10 -27.79
N GLU A 172 -32.86 -22.93 -28.84
CA GLU A 172 -31.96 -24.09 -28.99
C GLU A 172 -30.51 -23.72 -29.32
N ALA A 173 -30.29 -22.66 -30.11
CA ALA A 173 -28.94 -22.15 -30.40
C ALA A 173 -28.27 -21.60 -29.12
N LEU A 174 -29.04 -20.89 -28.30
CA LEU A 174 -28.60 -20.32 -27.03
C LEU A 174 -28.15 -21.39 -26.03
N SER A 175 -28.83 -22.54 -25.99
CA SER A 175 -28.42 -23.67 -25.14
C SER A 175 -27.05 -24.23 -25.51
N LYS A 176 -26.74 -24.30 -26.82
CA LYS A 176 -25.49 -24.85 -27.33
C LYS A 176 -24.31 -23.92 -27.05
N GLU A 177 -24.48 -22.61 -27.20
CA GLU A 177 -23.44 -21.63 -26.92
C GLU A 177 -23.23 -21.37 -25.43
N VAL A 178 -24.31 -21.35 -24.63
CA VAL A 178 -24.16 -21.29 -23.17
C VAL A 178 -23.38 -22.50 -22.66
N LYS A 179 -23.59 -23.71 -23.21
CA LYS A 179 -22.75 -24.88 -22.91
C LYS A 179 -21.28 -24.65 -23.29
N GLY A 180 -21.00 -24.01 -24.43
CA GLY A 180 -19.64 -23.65 -24.85
C GLY A 180 -18.98 -22.63 -23.91
N ALA A 181 -19.72 -21.59 -23.52
CA ALA A 181 -19.29 -20.58 -22.56
C ALA A 181 -18.99 -21.20 -21.19
N VAL A 182 -19.87 -22.07 -20.69
CA VAL A 182 -19.68 -22.80 -19.42
C VAL A 182 -18.44 -23.71 -19.48
N ALA A 183 -18.22 -24.43 -20.59
CA ALA A 183 -17.03 -25.26 -20.76
C ALA A 183 -15.73 -24.43 -20.71
N SER A 184 -15.73 -23.26 -21.34
CA SER A 184 -14.57 -22.35 -21.26
C SER A 184 -14.39 -21.71 -19.88
N LEU A 185 -15.47 -21.50 -19.11
CA LEU A 185 -15.39 -21.04 -17.72
C LEU A 185 -14.72 -22.10 -16.83
N ALA A 186 -15.04 -23.37 -17.04
CA ALA A 186 -14.39 -24.49 -16.34
C ALA A 186 -12.88 -24.56 -16.64
N GLY A 187 -12.46 -24.23 -17.87
CA GLY A 187 -11.05 -24.10 -18.23
C GLY A 187 -10.32 -22.98 -17.47
N ILE A 188 -11.01 -21.85 -17.25
CA ILE A 188 -10.47 -20.72 -16.46
C ILE A 188 -10.35 -21.11 -14.99
N GLU A 189 -11.35 -21.78 -14.42
CA GLU A 189 -11.32 -22.29 -13.06
C GLU A 189 -10.12 -23.25 -12.85
N GLY A 190 -9.85 -24.14 -13.82
CA GLY A 190 -8.68 -25.00 -13.81
C GLY A 190 -7.35 -24.21 -13.81
N ALA A 191 -7.23 -23.17 -14.62
CA ALA A 191 -6.05 -22.31 -14.65
C ALA A 191 -5.86 -21.53 -13.34
N VAL A 192 -6.95 -21.02 -12.74
CA VAL A 192 -6.92 -20.33 -11.44
C VAL A 192 -6.50 -21.29 -10.33
N ASN A 193 -7.02 -22.52 -10.31
CA ASN A 193 -6.63 -23.53 -9.33
C ASN A 193 -5.16 -23.95 -9.47
N SER A 194 -4.67 -24.14 -10.70
CA SER A 194 -3.24 -24.41 -10.94
C SER A 194 -2.36 -23.25 -10.45
N MET A 195 -2.77 -22.01 -10.68
CA MET A 195 -2.05 -20.82 -10.20
C MET A 195 -2.08 -20.72 -8.67
N LYS A 196 -3.21 -21.03 -8.03
CA LYS A 196 -3.33 -21.10 -6.57
C LYS A 196 -2.37 -22.14 -6.00
N VAL A 197 -2.29 -23.33 -6.58
CA VAL A 197 -1.33 -24.37 -6.18
C VAL A 197 0.10 -23.88 -6.34
N CYS A 198 0.44 -23.20 -7.45
CA CYS A 198 1.78 -22.66 -7.67
C CYS A 198 2.15 -21.58 -6.64
N VAL A 199 1.20 -20.70 -6.28
CA VAL A 199 1.40 -19.66 -5.24
C VAL A 199 1.56 -20.29 -3.87
N GLU A 200 0.73 -21.27 -3.51
CA GLU A 200 0.84 -22.00 -2.24
C GLU A 200 2.16 -22.79 -2.16
N GLN A 201 2.59 -23.42 -3.26
CA GLN A 201 3.87 -24.11 -3.34
C GLN A 201 5.05 -23.14 -3.18
N THR A 202 4.98 -21.96 -3.80
CA THR A 202 6.00 -20.90 -3.65
C THR A 202 6.03 -20.39 -2.20
N ALA A 203 4.87 -20.15 -1.60
CA ALA A 203 4.77 -19.76 -0.19
C ALA A 203 5.32 -20.85 0.74
N GLN A 204 5.05 -22.12 0.46
CA GLN A 204 5.63 -23.24 1.21
C GLN A 204 7.14 -23.36 1.00
N GLN A 205 7.66 -23.15 -0.21
CA GLN A 205 9.10 -23.10 -0.46
C GLN A 205 9.76 -21.97 0.33
N ILE A 206 9.15 -20.77 0.36
CA ILE A 206 9.63 -19.64 1.18
C ILE A 206 9.62 -20.00 2.68
N LEU A 207 8.57 -20.68 3.16
CA LEU A 207 8.50 -21.12 4.56
C LEU A 207 9.51 -22.24 4.89
N GLN A 208 9.80 -23.13 3.95
CA GLN A 208 10.80 -24.18 4.10
C GLN A 208 12.23 -23.65 3.99
N MET A 209 12.44 -22.56 3.25
CA MET A 209 13.62 -21.71 3.35
C MET A 209 13.54 -20.89 4.65
N SER A 210 13.58 -21.59 5.79
CA SER A 210 13.69 -20.93 7.09
C SER A 210 14.88 -19.96 7.03
N PRO A 211 14.72 -18.72 7.50
CA PRO A 211 15.81 -17.75 7.56
C PRO A 211 17.01 -18.30 8.36
N GLU A 212 16.82 -19.30 9.21
CA GLU A 212 17.90 -19.98 9.94
C GLU A 212 18.72 -20.93 9.06
N LYS A 213 18.12 -21.53 8.02
CA LYS A 213 18.86 -22.35 7.05
C LYS A 213 19.65 -21.49 6.06
N VAL A 214 19.13 -20.31 5.74
CA VAL A 214 19.78 -19.36 4.82
C VAL A 214 20.83 -18.52 5.54
N LEU A 215 20.53 -17.96 6.73
CA LEU A 215 21.50 -17.15 7.50
C LEU A 215 22.39 -17.99 8.43
N GLY A 216 21.95 -19.17 8.89
CA GLY A 216 22.74 -20.01 9.80
C GLY A 216 23.91 -20.71 9.12
N ASP A 217 23.87 -20.84 7.79
CA ASP A 217 24.94 -21.45 6.99
C ASP A 217 25.97 -20.41 6.50
N VAL A 218 25.66 -19.11 6.64
CA VAL A 218 26.58 -18.01 6.25
C VAL A 218 27.91 -18.06 6.99
N PRO A 219 27.98 -18.33 8.32
CA PRO A 219 29.25 -18.44 9.03
C PRO A 219 30.12 -19.62 8.56
N GLU A 220 29.52 -20.75 8.17
CA GLU A 220 30.25 -21.89 7.61
C GLU A 220 30.67 -21.62 6.16
N ARG A 221 29.79 -21.04 5.34
CA ARG A 221 30.11 -20.61 3.97
C ARG A 221 31.22 -19.58 3.94
N LEU A 222 31.27 -18.66 4.90
CA LEU A 222 32.34 -17.67 5.02
C LEU A 222 33.67 -18.34 5.40
N ARG A 223 33.67 -19.32 6.33
CA ARG A 223 34.87 -20.08 6.69
C ARG A 223 35.39 -20.96 5.54
N THR A 224 34.48 -21.57 4.78
CA THR A 224 34.85 -22.41 3.63
C THR A 224 35.36 -21.57 2.45
N LEU A 225 34.79 -20.38 2.21
CA LEU A 225 35.27 -19.41 1.23
C LEU A 225 36.62 -18.80 1.63
N GLU A 226 36.87 -18.58 2.91
CA GLU A 226 38.16 -18.08 3.41
C GLU A 226 39.27 -19.14 3.32
N GLN A 227 38.90 -20.43 3.37
CA GLN A 227 39.85 -21.55 3.20
C GLN A 227 40.09 -22.00 1.75
N HIS A 228 39.19 -21.70 0.81
CA HIS A 228 39.34 -22.14 -0.58
C HIS A 228 39.76 -20.97 -1.48
N GLN A 229 41.00 -21.02 -1.96
CA GLN A 229 41.44 -20.21 -3.11
C GLN A 229 40.48 -20.39 -4.29
N PRO A 230 40.28 -19.35 -5.14
CA PRO A 230 39.22 -19.30 -6.14
C PRO A 230 39.37 -20.45 -7.15
N LYS A 231 38.66 -21.55 -6.91
CA LYS A 231 38.44 -22.59 -7.90
C LYS A 231 37.28 -22.11 -8.76
N VAL A 232 37.54 -21.99 -10.05
CA VAL A 232 36.57 -21.68 -11.10
C VAL A 232 35.29 -22.46 -10.82
N ILE A 233 34.23 -21.76 -10.41
CA ILE A 233 32.93 -22.36 -10.13
C ILE A 233 32.37 -22.80 -11.47
N ASP A 234 32.11 -24.09 -11.60
CA ASP A 234 31.50 -24.67 -12.78
C ASP A 234 30.03 -24.25 -12.84
N ILE A 235 29.73 -23.29 -13.71
CA ILE A 235 28.38 -22.73 -13.91
C ILE A 235 27.51 -23.57 -14.86
N THR A 236 28.04 -24.66 -15.42
CA THR A 236 27.30 -25.55 -16.34
C THR A 236 25.99 -26.12 -15.78
N PRO A 237 25.81 -26.40 -14.46
CA PRO A 237 24.53 -26.86 -13.94
C PRO A 237 23.45 -25.77 -14.03
N LEU A 238 23.84 -24.52 -13.79
CA LEU A 238 22.91 -23.39 -13.80
C LEU A 238 22.52 -23.01 -15.23
N GLU A 239 23.45 -23.10 -16.19
CA GLU A 239 23.14 -22.94 -17.62
C GLU A 239 22.15 -24.01 -18.10
N LYS A 240 22.29 -25.25 -17.59
CA LYS A 240 21.36 -26.34 -17.90
C LYS A 240 19.95 -26.08 -17.34
N ASP A 241 19.84 -25.60 -16.11
CA ASP A 241 18.54 -25.30 -15.50
C ASP A 241 17.85 -24.11 -16.18
N ILE A 242 18.61 -23.08 -16.59
CA ILE A 242 18.09 -21.96 -17.38
C ILE A 242 17.56 -22.46 -18.74
N ALA A 243 18.28 -23.36 -19.40
CA ALA A 243 17.84 -23.94 -20.67
C ALA A 243 16.54 -24.75 -20.53
N VAL A 244 16.40 -25.52 -19.45
CA VAL A 244 15.16 -26.28 -19.15
C VAL A 244 13.98 -25.34 -18.91
N MET A 245 14.17 -24.28 -18.10
CA MET A 245 13.10 -23.29 -17.87
C MET A 245 12.68 -22.55 -19.14
N GLN A 246 13.63 -22.18 -19.99
CA GLN A 246 13.32 -21.54 -21.27
C GLN A 246 12.52 -22.48 -22.20
N GLN A 247 12.82 -23.78 -22.18
CA GLN A 247 12.09 -24.79 -22.94
C GLN A 247 10.65 -24.98 -22.41
N GLU A 248 10.46 -24.99 -21.09
CA GLU A 248 9.13 -25.10 -20.49
C GLU A 248 8.25 -23.89 -20.85
N LEU A 249 8.81 -22.67 -20.76
CA LEU A 249 8.13 -21.43 -21.16
C LEU A 249 7.73 -21.44 -22.64
N ALA A 250 8.60 -21.95 -23.52
CA ALA A 250 8.28 -22.09 -24.94
C ALA A 250 7.10 -23.07 -25.15
N SER A 251 7.06 -24.19 -24.42
CA SER A 251 5.96 -25.16 -24.54
C SER A 251 4.62 -24.60 -24.04
N VAL A 252 4.64 -23.78 -22.99
CA VAL A 252 3.44 -23.13 -22.44
C VAL A 252 2.91 -22.10 -23.43
N ARG A 253 3.80 -21.34 -24.08
CA ARG A 253 3.43 -20.38 -25.13
C ARG A 253 2.79 -21.07 -26.34
N GLU A 254 3.38 -22.16 -26.83
CA GLU A 254 2.81 -22.91 -27.96
C GLU A 254 1.42 -23.48 -27.62
N LYS A 255 1.23 -24.00 -26.40
CA LYS A 255 -0.08 -24.48 -25.94
C LYS A 255 -1.10 -23.34 -25.85
N ALA A 256 -0.70 -22.17 -25.38
CA ALA A 256 -1.58 -21.00 -25.32
C ALA A 256 -2.01 -20.53 -26.73
N ASP A 257 -1.08 -20.47 -27.68
CA ASP A 257 -1.36 -20.06 -29.06
C ASP A 257 -2.26 -21.07 -29.78
N LYS A 258 -2.06 -22.38 -29.56
CA LYS A 258 -2.96 -23.43 -30.07
C LYS A 258 -4.39 -23.30 -29.55
N VAL A 259 -4.56 -22.97 -28.27
CA VAL A 259 -5.89 -22.75 -27.69
C VAL A 259 -6.52 -21.47 -28.25
N LEU A 260 -5.72 -20.43 -28.49
CA LEU A 260 -6.20 -19.19 -29.10
C LEU A 260 -6.67 -19.39 -30.54
N LEU A 261 -5.92 -20.14 -31.35
CA LEU A 261 -6.26 -20.47 -32.74
C LEU A 261 -7.47 -21.40 -32.83
N ALA A 262 -7.61 -22.37 -31.93
CA ALA A 262 -8.79 -23.24 -31.88
C ALA A 262 -10.06 -22.54 -31.39
N ALA A 263 -9.91 -21.38 -30.72
CA ALA A 263 -11.02 -20.58 -30.21
C ALA A 263 -11.46 -19.45 -31.15
N ALA A 264 -10.81 -19.27 -32.31
CA ALA A 264 -11.26 -18.34 -33.34
C ALA A 264 -12.36 -19.02 -34.18
N PRO A 265 -13.64 -18.65 -34.03
CA PRO A 265 -14.70 -19.16 -34.90
C PRO A 265 -14.46 -18.66 -36.33
N GLU A 266 -14.57 -19.57 -37.30
CA GLU A 266 -14.66 -19.25 -38.73
C GLU A 266 -15.70 -18.15 -38.93
N THR A 267 -15.23 -16.95 -39.21
CA THR A 267 -16.08 -15.78 -39.46
C THR A 267 -16.65 -15.96 -40.86
N VAL A 268 -17.93 -16.32 -40.91
CA VAL A 268 -18.73 -16.32 -42.13
C VAL A 268 -18.71 -14.91 -42.73
N LEU A 269 -18.16 -14.81 -43.94
CA LEU A 269 -18.21 -13.64 -44.82
C LEU A 269 -19.68 -13.21 -45.03
N VAL A 270 -20.10 -12.11 -44.41
CA VAL A 270 -21.32 -11.40 -44.79
C VAL A 270 -20.92 -10.05 -45.39
N GLN A 271 -21.41 -9.84 -46.60
CA GLN A 271 -21.16 -8.72 -47.50
C GLN A 271 -21.56 -7.36 -46.92
N GLU A 272 -20.75 -6.35 -47.21
CA GLU A 272 -21.05 -4.92 -47.12
C GLU A 272 -22.31 -4.54 -47.91
N PRO A 273 -23.08 -3.55 -47.44
CA PRO A 273 -23.79 -2.65 -48.31
C PRO A 273 -23.07 -1.29 -48.39
N VAL A 274 -22.70 -0.98 -49.62
CA VAL A 274 -22.37 0.33 -50.16
C VAL A 274 -23.42 1.37 -49.74
N LEU A 275 -22.97 2.51 -49.19
CA LEU A 275 -23.74 3.76 -49.30
C LEU A 275 -22.84 4.95 -49.61
N VAL A 276 -23.38 5.79 -50.46
CA VAL A 276 -22.75 6.73 -51.38
C VAL A 276 -23.08 8.16 -50.94
N VAL A 277 -22.08 9.05 -50.99
CA VAL A 277 -22.13 10.51 -51.22
C VAL A 277 -22.63 11.41 -50.07
N ALA A 278 -21.76 12.32 -49.62
CA ALA A 278 -21.84 13.75 -49.96
C ALA A 278 -20.68 14.57 -49.35
N GLU A 279 -19.87 15.15 -50.23
CA GLU A 279 -19.12 16.40 -50.01
C GLU A 279 -20.13 17.56 -49.90
N PRO A 280 -19.85 18.67 -49.17
CA PRO A 280 -19.08 19.74 -49.81
C PRO A 280 -18.21 20.63 -48.87
N GLU A 281 -17.27 21.30 -49.54
CA GLU A 281 -16.85 22.70 -49.39
C GLU A 281 -16.16 23.23 -48.12
N GLN A 282 -14.95 23.72 -48.40
CA GLN A 282 -14.16 24.68 -47.62
C GLN A 282 -14.89 26.03 -47.44
N VAL A 283 -14.86 26.58 -46.23
CA VAL A 283 -14.95 28.04 -46.02
C VAL A 283 -14.02 28.49 -44.88
N ALA A 284 -13.07 29.32 -45.29
CA ALA A 284 -12.48 30.50 -44.65
C ALA A 284 -12.13 30.51 -43.15
N ALA A 285 -10.88 30.91 -42.92
CA ALA A 285 -10.40 31.52 -41.70
C ALA A 285 -11.28 32.70 -41.24
N GLN A 286 -11.67 32.68 -39.97
CA GLN A 286 -12.04 33.87 -39.22
C GLN A 286 -11.54 33.71 -37.78
N GLN A 287 -10.47 34.44 -37.48
CA GLN A 287 -10.13 34.83 -36.11
C GLN A 287 -11.27 35.71 -35.60
N VAL A 288 -12.07 35.18 -34.69
CA VAL A 288 -13.00 35.97 -33.90
C VAL A 288 -12.29 36.28 -32.59
N GLU A 289 -11.82 37.53 -32.45
CA GLU A 289 -11.64 38.17 -31.15
C GLU A 289 -13.00 38.20 -30.46
N VAL A 290 -13.28 37.17 -29.65
CA VAL A 290 -14.33 37.25 -28.64
C VAL A 290 -13.71 37.88 -27.40
N GLN A 291 -14.00 39.17 -27.20
CA GLN A 291 -13.95 39.79 -25.88
C GLN A 291 -14.81 38.95 -24.92
N THR A 292 -14.15 38.07 -24.17
CA THR A 292 -14.77 37.32 -23.07
C THR A 292 -14.43 38.06 -21.79
N GLY A 293 -15.43 38.77 -21.26
CA GLY A 293 -15.39 39.25 -19.89
C GLY A 293 -15.22 38.06 -18.94
N SER A 294 -14.24 38.16 -18.04
CA SER A 294 -14.06 37.30 -16.86
C SER A 294 -14.38 35.82 -17.09
N ALA A 295 -13.63 35.15 -17.97
CA ALA A 295 -13.59 33.70 -17.99
C ALA A 295 -13.06 33.25 -16.62
N GLU A 296 -13.96 32.79 -15.75
CA GLU A 296 -13.58 32.07 -14.53
C GLU A 296 -12.68 30.92 -14.97
N GLU A 297 -11.40 31.01 -14.66
CA GLU A 297 -10.44 29.96 -15.00
C GLU A 297 -10.92 28.65 -14.39
N GLU A 298 -11.45 27.75 -15.23
CA GLU A 298 -11.91 26.43 -14.79
C GLU A 298 -10.78 25.76 -14.00
N HIS A 299 -11.08 25.39 -12.76
CA HIS A 299 -10.08 24.80 -11.88
C HIS A 299 -9.52 23.50 -12.48
N ARG A 300 -8.21 23.28 -12.40
CA ARG A 300 -7.49 22.12 -12.99
C ARG A 300 -8.02 20.72 -12.64
N ILE A 301 -8.90 20.60 -11.65
CA ILE A 301 -9.54 19.32 -11.30
C ILE A 301 -10.73 19.02 -12.24
N LEU A 302 -11.40 20.06 -12.74
CA LEU A 302 -12.56 19.94 -13.61
C LEU A 302 -12.17 19.46 -15.01
N SER A 303 -10.93 19.70 -15.45
CA SER A 303 -10.42 19.20 -16.73
C SER A 303 -10.28 17.67 -16.82
N TYR A 304 -10.38 16.96 -15.69
CA TYR A 304 -10.40 15.50 -15.65
C TYR A 304 -11.79 14.89 -15.82
N PHE A 305 -12.83 15.72 -15.92
CA PHE A 305 -14.20 15.27 -16.17
C PHE A 305 -14.58 15.61 -17.61
N ASP A 306 -14.77 14.56 -18.42
CA ASP A 306 -15.11 14.71 -19.83
C ASP A 306 -16.55 15.23 -20.05
N ASN A 307 -17.45 14.92 -19.12
CA ASN A 307 -18.86 15.29 -19.20
C ASN A 307 -19.18 16.53 -18.34
N HIS A 308 -19.81 17.52 -18.95
CA HIS A 308 -20.27 18.74 -18.26
C HIS A 308 -21.24 18.44 -17.10
N ALA A 309 -22.10 17.42 -17.23
CA ALA A 309 -23.02 17.02 -16.15
C ALA A 309 -22.25 16.54 -14.90
N ASP A 310 -21.08 15.93 -15.09
CA ASP A 310 -20.26 15.42 -14.01
C ASP A 310 -19.44 16.52 -13.34
N LYS A 311 -18.96 17.49 -14.14
CA LYS A 311 -18.38 18.74 -13.62
C LYS A 311 -19.38 19.43 -12.69
N GLN A 312 -20.61 19.63 -13.14
CA GLN A 312 -21.65 20.30 -12.35
C GLN A 312 -21.96 19.53 -11.06
N ARG A 313 -22.13 18.21 -11.15
CA ARG A 313 -22.38 17.37 -9.99
C ARG A 313 -21.22 17.36 -8.99
N PHE A 314 -19.98 17.46 -9.46
CA PHE A 314 -18.81 17.61 -8.59
C PHE A 314 -18.85 18.94 -7.82
N ILE A 315 -19.17 20.04 -8.50
CA ILE A 315 -19.29 21.38 -7.90
C ILE A 315 -20.39 21.36 -6.82
N GLU A 316 -21.60 20.91 -7.17
CA GLU A 316 -22.72 20.80 -6.22
C GLU A 316 -22.39 19.98 -4.98
N LEU A 317 -21.71 18.84 -5.15
CA LEU A 317 -21.31 17.99 -4.02
C LEU A 317 -20.20 18.62 -3.18
N ALA A 318 -19.30 19.39 -3.79
CA ALA A 318 -18.24 20.09 -3.08
C ALA A 318 -18.82 21.22 -2.23
N ASP A 319 -19.74 22.01 -2.79
CA ASP A 319 -20.42 23.10 -2.08
C ASP A 319 -21.27 22.55 -0.93
N ALA A 320 -22.06 21.51 -1.18
CA ALA A 320 -22.83 20.83 -0.14
C ALA A 320 -21.96 20.22 0.98
N ALA A 321 -20.72 19.82 0.66
CA ALA A 321 -19.77 19.33 1.66
C ALA A 321 -19.18 20.47 2.50
N LEU A 322 -18.98 21.64 1.90
CA LEU A 322 -18.47 22.84 2.57
C LEU A 322 -19.51 23.47 3.49
N GLU A 323 -20.77 23.56 3.05
CA GLU A 323 -21.89 24.00 3.89
C GLU A 323 -22.04 23.14 5.15
N LYS A 324 -21.75 21.83 5.04
CA LYS A 324 -21.76 20.89 6.16
C LYS A 324 -20.56 21.00 7.11
N GLY A 325 -19.62 21.92 6.84
CA GLY A 325 -18.42 22.11 7.66
C GLY A 325 -17.48 20.91 7.67
N LEU A 326 -17.53 20.06 6.63
CA LEU A 326 -16.71 18.85 6.59
C LEU A 326 -15.21 19.18 6.52
N ASN A 327 -14.40 18.38 7.21
CA ASN A 327 -12.96 18.48 7.10
C ASN A 327 -12.47 17.99 5.73
N HIS A 328 -11.26 18.37 5.32
CA HIS A 328 -10.76 18.08 3.97
C HIS A 328 -10.80 16.59 3.59
N LYS A 329 -10.51 15.68 4.53
CA LYS A 329 -10.56 14.23 4.28
C LYS A 329 -12.00 13.75 4.12
N GLN A 330 -12.91 14.25 4.95
CA GLN A 330 -14.34 13.97 4.87
C GLN A 330 -14.95 14.49 3.56
N VAL A 331 -14.51 15.65 3.06
CA VAL A 331 -14.94 16.17 1.75
C VAL A 331 -14.53 15.21 0.63
N ILE A 332 -13.29 14.72 0.63
CA ILE A 332 -12.83 13.73 -0.37
C ILE A 332 -13.68 12.46 -0.29
N ASP A 333 -13.87 11.89 0.90
CA ASP A 333 -14.67 10.67 1.08
C ASP A 333 -16.13 10.88 0.65
N TYR A 334 -16.69 12.07 0.91
CA TYR A 334 -18.03 12.47 0.49
C TYR A 334 -18.16 12.57 -1.02
N LEU A 335 -17.19 13.20 -1.69
CA LEU A 335 -17.14 13.33 -3.15
C LEU A 335 -16.99 11.96 -3.83
N VAL A 336 -16.09 11.10 -3.34
CA VAL A 336 -15.92 9.72 -3.86
C VAL A 336 -17.22 8.93 -3.75
N ARG A 337 -17.94 9.07 -2.64
CA ARG A 337 -19.22 8.39 -2.43
C ARG A 337 -20.33 8.94 -3.34
N GLY A 338 -20.39 10.25 -3.54
CA GLY A 338 -21.44 10.91 -4.31
C GLY A 338 -21.32 10.77 -5.83
N LEU A 339 -20.09 10.62 -6.35
CA LEU A 339 -19.80 10.54 -7.79
C LEU A 339 -19.65 9.09 -8.31
N GLY A 340 -19.59 8.10 -7.41
CA GLY A 340 -19.46 6.68 -7.77
C GLY A 340 -18.01 6.23 -8.02
N GLN A 341 -17.80 4.93 -8.19
CA GLN A 341 -16.45 4.34 -8.12
C GLN A 341 -15.49 4.81 -9.22
N GLN A 342 -15.95 5.00 -10.46
CA GLN A 342 -15.06 5.42 -11.56
C GLN A 342 -14.56 6.86 -11.37
N LYS A 343 -15.47 7.80 -11.10
CA LYS A 343 -15.13 9.21 -10.86
C LYS A 343 -14.42 9.42 -9.52
N GLY A 344 -14.77 8.60 -8.53
CA GLY A 344 -14.06 8.52 -7.26
C GLY A 344 -12.58 8.15 -7.41
N LYS A 345 -12.19 7.38 -8.45
CA LYS A 345 -10.77 7.11 -8.74
C LYS A 345 -10.02 8.36 -9.18
N ILE A 346 -10.63 9.23 -9.99
CA ILE A 346 -10.04 10.51 -10.41
C ILE A 346 -9.76 11.37 -9.17
N ILE A 347 -10.76 11.44 -8.28
CA ILE A 347 -10.68 12.22 -7.05
C ILE A 347 -9.58 11.69 -6.12
N SER A 348 -9.56 10.38 -5.88
CA SER A 348 -8.56 9.75 -5.02
C SER A 348 -7.14 9.75 -5.61
N SER A 349 -7.01 9.82 -6.93
CA SER A 349 -5.70 9.93 -7.62
C SER A 349 -5.10 11.33 -7.54
N HIS A 350 -5.92 12.38 -7.36
CA HIS A 350 -5.47 13.78 -7.36
C HIS A 350 -5.89 14.58 -6.11
N PRO A 351 -5.53 14.13 -4.89
CA PRO A 351 -5.96 14.77 -3.63
C PRO A 351 -5.48 16.23 -3.49
N SER A 352 -4.32 16.56 -4.06
CA SER A 352 -3.79 17.94 -4.05
C SER A 352 -4.66 18.91 -4.85
N LEU A 353 -5.17 18.49 -6.00
CA LEU A 353 -6.01 19.34 -6.85
C LEU A 353 -7.36 19.60 -6.20
N ILE A 354 -7.95 18.61 -5.53
CA ILE A 354 -9.19 18.79 -4.76
C ILE A 354 -8.96 19.73 -3.58
N LYS A 355 -7.81 19.63 -2.91
CA LYS A 355 -7.45 20.53 -1.83
C LYS A 355 -7.39 21.97 -2.29
N ASP A 356 -6.81 22.21 -3.45
CA ASP A 356 -6.69 23.56 -4.00
C ASP A 356 -8.05 24.08 -4.45
N TYR A 357 -8.91 23.23 -5.02
CA TYR A 357 -10.30 23.58 -5.34
C TYR A 357 -11.11 23.98 -4.09
N ILE A 358 -11.02 23.18 -3.02
CA ILE A 358 -11.70 23.49 -1.75
C ILE A 358 -11.22 24.83 -1.17
N LYS A 359 -9.93 25.15 -1.31
CA LYS A 359 -9.41 26.45 -0.86
C LYS A 359 -9.91 27.60 -1.72
N SER A 360 -10.08 27.40 -3.04
CA SER A 360 -10.62 28.44 -3.92
C SER A 360 -12.09 28.71 -3.60
N CYS A 361 -12.90 27.67 -3.38
CA CYS A 361 -14.30 27.84 -2.95
C CYS A 361 -14.38 28.68 -1.66
N ARG A 362 -13.59 28.34 -0.64
CA ARG A 362 -13.56 29.09 0.64
C ARG A 362 -12.98 30.49 0.58
N ARG A 363 -12.33 30.88 -0.53
CA ARG A 363 -11.86 32.26 -0.74
C ARG A 363 -12.91 33.12 -1.43
N ASN A 364 -13.83 32.47 -2.15
CA ASN A 364 -14.86 33.12 -2.94
C ASN A 364 -16.19 33.22 -2.17
N ASP A 365 -16.40 32.37 -1.16
CA ASP A 365 -17.38 32.57 -0.06
C ASP A 365 -16.90 33.64 0.93
#